data_AF-A0A4R4TC74-F1
#
_entry.id   AF-A0A4R4TC74-F1
#
_cell.length_a   1.000
_cell.length_b   1.000
_cell.length_c   1.000
_cell.angle_alpha   90.00
_cell.angle_beta   90.00
_cell.angle_gamma   90.00
#
_symmetry.space_group_name_H-M   'P 1'
#
loop_
_entity.id
_entity.type
_entity.pdbx_description
1 polymer ?
#
loop_
_entity_poly.entity_id
_entity_poly.type
_entity_poly.pdbx_seq_one_letter_code
_entity_poly.pdbx_strand_id
1 'polypeptide(L)'
;MALAQPCPQDQEADQPRQTPLDVDCPLHRDAEGSQGDRRNHRDLSSHHVNPGELPGSCLSCTPTIRLFSPVGGQLETSSYQPSGSGRKLYGDGVSQEIAPESDAPQHPGDLLSPDHLAGVLRDRIRKGELRQNARLPTQRALVEEFGTNRTTVRQALAILEREGYVSTRGRGAPALVAAPSRDSPRPASAEVADRIAVAFHAEDISIDAFCLTTETLNSALAGPLIAISAGELTPRSISIRVLLPNPDAPLAYPRLVSDPSDRRPLARLRQITRTFSTSLRHQLTSLGEMRLVPKVNVEIRAVPITPVQKLYLLNGTEVLSAYYQVVPRVVEFEEQQMEIYDVLGLNSKVFRSSSDTAFVEESQQWFESLWSTLAQPLTLG
;
A
#
# COMPACT_ATOMS: atom_id res chain seq x y z
N MET A 1 17.75 -81.71 5.44
CA MET A 1 18.65 -81.90 6.60
C MET A 1 18.77 -80.56 7.31
N ALA A 2 18.91 -80.56 8.65
CA ALA A 2 19.08 -79.35 9.47
C ALA A 2 20.48 -78.71 9.22
N LEU A 3 20.83 -77.48 9.62
CA LEU A 3 20.57 -76.78 10.89
C LEU A 3 20.52 -75.23 10.76
N ALA A 4 19.66 -74.62 11.59
CA ALA A 4 19.85 -73.44 12.46
C ALA A 4 20.63 -72.17 12.03
N GLN A 5 20.03 -71.01 12.32
CA GLN A 5 20.67 -69.66 12.35
C GLN A 5 21.51 -69.46 13.63
N PRO A 6 22.33 -68.39 13.75
CA PRO A 6 21.82 -67.12 14.30
C PRO A 6 22.40 -65.82 13.69
N CYS A 7 21.74 -64.69 14.01
CA CYS A 7 22.25 -63.30 13.98
C CYS A 7 22.51 -62.87 15.46
N PRO A 8 23.01 -61.66 15.82
CA PRO A 8 23.53 -60.51 15.05
C PRO A 8 24.88 -59.95 15.60
N GLN A 9 25.37 -58.80 15.08
CA GLN A 9 25.71 -57.59 15.89
C GLN A 9 26.26 -56.41 15.05
N ASP A 10 26.23 -55.22 15.66
CA ASP A 10 26.39 -53.88 15.08
C ASP A 10 27.84 -53.41 14.86
N GLN A 11 28.05 -52.52 13.88
CA GLN A 11 29.00 -51.38 13.86
C GLN A 11 28.79 -50.64 12.52
N GLU A 12 28.14 -49.47 12.47
CA GLU A 12 28.57 -48.13 12.92
C GLU A 12 28.98 -47.28 11.70
N ALA A 13 28.46 -46.05 11.61
CA ALA A 13 28.45 -45.27 10.37
C ALA A 13 29.63 -44.30 10.28
N ASP A 14 30.30 -44.25 9.12
CA ASP A 14 31.34 -43.25 8.84
C ASP A 14 30.76 -42.06 8.06
N GLN A 15 30.69 -40.90 8.73
CA GLN A 15 30.38 -39.61 8.11
C GLN A 15 31.69 -38.82 7.93
N PRO A 16 31.96 -38.21 6.76
CA PRO A 16 33.18 -37.45 6.56
C PRO A 16 33.21 -36.21 7.47
N ARG A 17 34.20 -36.19 8.38
CA ARG A 17 34.39 -35.10 9.36
C ARG A 17 34.76 -33.79 8.68
N GLN A 18 34.10 -32.71 9.10
CA GLN A 18 34.52 -31.34 8.81
C GLN A 18 35.75 -30.98 9.65
N THR A 19 36.80 -30.46 9.02
CA THR A 19 37.94 -29.85 9.71
C THR A 19 37.59 -28.42 10.18
N PRO A 20 37.91 -28.04 11.43
CA PRO A 20 37.73 -26.67 11.88
C PRO A 20 38.79 -25.74 11.27
N LEU A 21 38.37 -24.53 10.90
CA LEU A 21 39.28 -23.43 10.57
C LEU A 21 39.46 -22.58 11.82
N ASP A 22 40.61 -22.73 12.49
CA ASP A 22 41.07 -21.76 13.48
C ASP A 22 41.39 -20.43 12.79
N VAL A 23 40.87 -19.33 13.33
CA VAL A 23 41.17 -17.97 12.87
C VAL A 23 41.95 -17.25 13.97
N ASP A 24 43.27 -17.20 13.80
CA ASP A 24 44.18 -16.50 14.71
C ASP A 24 43.89 -14.99 14.76
N CYS A 25 44.00 -14.43 15.97
CA CYS A 25 43.70 -13.04 16.26
C CYS A 25 44.94 -12.34 16.85
N PRO A 26 45.60 -11.40 16.14
CA PRO A 26 46.75 -10.67 16.66
C PRO A 26 46.35 -9.28 17.21
N LEU A 27 46.68 -9.04 18.48
CA LEU A 27 46.66 -7.71 19.12
C LEU A 27 48.08 -7.32 19.60
N HIS A 28 48.34 -6.00 19.65
CA HIS A 28 49.56 -5.31 20.13
C HIS A 28 50.81 -5.45 19.22
N ARG A 29 51.70 -4.46 19.02
CA ARG A 29 51.86 -3.05 19.51
C ARG A 29 52.86 -2.30 18.55
N ASP A 30 53.24 -1.02 18.66
CA ASP A 30 53.00 0.13 19.58
C ASP A 30 53.27 1.46 18.81
N ALA A 31 52.69 2.61 19.20
CA ALA A 31 53.18 3.97 18.85
C ALA A 31 52.56 5.09 19.73
N GLU A 32 53.37 6.04 20.19
CA GLU A 32 53.03 7.02 21.23
C GLU A 32 52.60 8.40 20.72
N GLY A 33 51.83 9.13 21.56
CA GLY A 33 52.14 10.53 21.89
C GLY A 33 51.41 11.68 21.17
N SER A 34 50.41 12.27 21.83
CA SER A 34 50.31 13.74 22.03
C SER A 34 49.32 14.11 23.14
N GLN A 35 49.55 15.23 23.84
CA GLN A 35 48.83 15.68 25.05
C GLN A 35 47.78 16.78 24.78
N GLY A 36 46.81 16.91 25.69
CA GLY A 36 45.87 18.03 25.82
C GLY A 36 44.42 17.67 25.45
N ASP A 37 43.37 18.02 26.18
CA ASP A 37 43.23 18.95 27.32
C ASP A 37 42.16 18.45 28.33
N ARG A 38 42.12 19.02 29.55
CA ARG A 38 41.21 18.65 30.64
C ARG A 38 39.97 19.55 30.70
N ARG A 39 38.81 18.90 30.91
CA ARG A 39 37.55 19.32 31.60
C ARG A 39 36.35 18.71 30.83
N ASN A 40 35.27 18.25 31.45
CA ASN A 40 34.77 18.55 32.78
C ASN A 40 34.02 17.34 33.40
N HIS A 41 34.08 17.17 34.72
CA HIS A 41 33.23 16.22 35.45
C HIS A 41 31.77 16.70 35.44
N ARG A 42 30.82 15.76 35.39
CA ARG A 42 29.63 15.78 36.26
C ARG A 42 29.01 14.40 36.37
N ASP A 43 28.71 14.03 37.61
CA ASP A 43 28.08 12.77 38.01
C ASP A 43 26.63 12.68 37.52
N LEU A 44 26.11 11.46 37.44
CA LEU A 44 24.87 11.13 38.16
C LEU A 44 24.75 9.62 38.39
N SER A 45 24.49 9.30 39.64
CA SER A 45 24.46 8.00 40.30
C SER A 45 23.53 6.95 39.69
N SER A 46 24.07 5.73 39.68
CA SER A 46 23.40 4.43 39.65
C SER A 46 22.14 4.29 40.52
N HIS A 47 21.15 3.55 40.02
CA HIS A 47 20.21 2.75 40.82
C HIS A 47 20.07 1.35 40.20
N HIS A 48 19.92 0.36 41.07
CA HIS A 48 20.07 -1.07 40.76
C HIS A 48 18.97 -1.83 41.49
N VAL A 49 18.10 -2.55 40.77
CA VAL A 49 17.09 -3.45 41.35
C VAL A 49 16.98 -4.70 40.48
N ASN A 50 16.99 -5.87 41.13
CA ASN A 50 16.94 -7.20 40.53
C ASN A 50 15.49 -7.78 40.53
N PRO A 51 15.21 -8.90 39.81
CA PRO A 51 13.85 -9.36 39.54
C PRO A 51 13.26 -10.29 40.62
N GLY A 52 11.93 -10.47 40.60
CA GLY A 52 11.23 -11.47 41.42
C GLY A 52 9.71 -11.59 41.19
N GLU A 53 9.30 -12.79 40.74
CA GLU A 53 8.06 -13.53 41.08
C GLU A 53 6.64 -13.09 40.61
N LEU A 54 5.91 -14.10 40.09
CA LEU A 54 4.45 -14.20 39.97
C LEU A 54 3.88 -14.81 41.26
N PRO A 55 2.60 -14.58 41.64
CA PRO A 55 1.53 -15.49 41.18
C PRO A 55 0.11 -14.88 41.09
N GLY A 56 -0.86 -15.65 40.58
CA GLY A 56 -2.26 -15.53 41.02
C GLY A 56 -3.32 -15.16 39.96
N SER A 57 -4.07 -16.17 39.52
CA SER A 57 -5.29 -16.09 38.69
C SER A 57 -6.47 -15.31 39.32
N CYS A 58 -7.35 -14.71 38.49
CA CYS A 58 -8.79 -15.02 38.49
C CYS A 58 -9.64 -14.36 37.37
N LEU A 59 -10.21 -15.21 36.51
CA LEU A 59 -11.58 -15.26 35.97
C LEU A 59 -12.38 -14.00 35.53
N SER A 60 -12.86 -14.11 34.28
CA SER A 60 -14.19 -13.73 33.75
C SER A 60 -14.65 -12.26 33.72
N CYS A 61 -14.81 -11.72 32.50
CA CYS A 61 -16.14 -11.40 31.93
C CYS A 61 -16.07 -10.88 30.47
N THR A 62 -16.70 -11.60 29.53
CA THR A 62 -16.97 -11.13 28.16
C THR A 62 -18.45 -11.39 27.82
N PRO A 63 -19.24 -10.39 27.40
CA PRO A 63 -20.64 -10.60 27.05
C PRO A 63 -20.76 -11.27 25.67
N THR A 64 -21.39 -12.45 25.63
CA THR A 64 -21.78 -13.12 24.38
C THR A 64 -23.16 -12.63 23.95
N ILE A 65 -23.25 -11.92 22.82
CA ILE A 65 -24.54 -11.59 22.19
C ILE A 65 -24.96 -12.77 21.31
N ARG A 66 -26.08 -13.42 21.66
CA ARG A 66 -26.71 -14.45 20.82
C ARG A 66 -27.52 -13.79 19.70
N LEU A 67 -27.31 -14.22 18.46
CA LEU A 67 -28.25 -13.99 17.36
C LEU A 67 -29.06 -15.27 17.11
N PHE A 68 -30.38 -15.12 17.10
CA PHE A 68 -31.33 -16.19 16.79
C PHE A 68 -31.53 -16.31 15.28
N SER A 69 -31.57 -17.53 14.76
CA SER A 69 -32.13 -17.83 13.43
C SER A 69 -33.55 -18.36 13.56
N PRO A 70 -34.43 -18.12 12.56
CA PRO A 70 -35.57 -18.99 12.29
C PRO A 70 -35.43 -19.69 10.93
N VAL A 71 -35.93 -20.93 10.85
CA VAL A 71 -35.94 -21.78 9.65
C VAL A 71 -37.37 -21.96 9.15
N GLY A 72 -37.56 -21.82 7.82
CA GLY A 72 -38.48 -22.65 7.02
C GLY A 72 -39.98 -22.37 7.05
N GLY A 73 -40.56 -22.17 5.87
CA GLY A 73 -42.01 -22.19 5.63
C GLY A 73 -42.33 -21.79 4.18
N GLN A 74 -42.80 -22.74 3.36
CA GLN A 74 -42.99 -22.56 1.91
C GLN A 74 -44.42 -22.13 1.53
N LEU A 75 -44.48 -21.33 0.45
CA LEU A 75 -45.46 -21.36 -0.66
C LEU A 75 -46.96 -21.49 -0.35
N GLU A 76 -47.75 -20.50 -0.79
CA GLU A 76 -48.92 -20.78 -1.62
C GLU A 76 -49.31 -19.58 -2.51
N THR A 77 -49.87 -19.87 -3.69
CA THR A 77 -50.27 -18.90 -4.71
C THR A 77 -51.79 -18.72 -4.73
N SER A 78 -52.30 -17.48 -4.78
CA SER A 78 -53.66 -17.25 -5.28
C SER A 78 -53.87 -15.82 -5.80
N SER A 79 -54.69 -15.71 -6.84
CA SER A 79 -54.94 -14.50 -7.62
C SER A 79 -56.42 -14.12 -7.60
N TYR A 80 -56.76 -12.86 -7.29
CA TYR A 80 -58.05 -12.28 -7.68
C TYR A 80 -58.00 -10.74 -7.74
N GLN A 81 -58.74 -10.14 -8.69
CA GLN A 81 -58.85 -8.68 -8.87
C GLN A 81 -60.24 -8.14 -8.39
N PRO A 82 -60.83 -7.03 -8.88
CA PRO A 82 -61.12 -5.91 -7.99
C PRO A 82 -62.62 -5.58 -7.89
N SER A 83 -62.97 -4.61 -7.06
CA SER A 83 -64.28 -3.95 -7.10
C SER A 83 -64.11 -2.44 -7.18
N GLY A 84 -64.90 -1.79 -8.03
CA GLY A 84 -64.87 -0.34 -8.23
C GLY A 84 -66.27 0.27 -8.16
N SER A 85 -66.34 1.51 -7.71
CA SER A 85 -67.44 2.47 -7.93
C SER A 85 -66.91 3.87 -7.58
N GLY A 86 -67.35 4.97 -8.19
CA GLY A 86 -68.28 5.15 -9.31
C GLY A 86 -68.12 6.56 -9.92
N ARG A 87 -68.75 6.82 -11.07
CA ARG A 87 -68.65 8.10 -11.81
C ARG A 87 -69.67 9.16 -11.34
N LYS A 88 -69.27 10.44 -11.41
CA LYS A 88 -70.01 11.64 -11.91
C LYS A 88 -69.02 12.82 -11.85
N LEU A 89 -68.62 13.54 -12.91
CA LEU A 89 -69.29 14.26 -14.03
C LEU A 89 -69.76 15.68 -13.69
N TYR A 90 -69.42 16.60 -14.61
CA TYR A 90 -69.49 18.08 -14.59
C TYR A 90 -68.53 18.77 -13.59
N GLY A 91 -67.78 19.82 -13.95
CA GLY A 91 -67.62 20.49 -15.25
C GLY A 91 -67.68 22.01 -15.11
N ASP A 92 -66.54 22.68 -15.33
CA ASP A 92 -66.39 24.02 -15.93
C ASP A 92 -64.92 24.48 -15.76
N GLY A 93 -64.41 25.23 -16.72
CA GLY A 93 -62.97 25.49 -16.85
C GLY A 93 -62.52 26.85 -16.33
N VAL A 94 -61.28 26.89 -15.82
CA VAL A 94 -60.43 28.07 -15.88
C VAL A 94 -59.07 27.61 -16.42
N SER A 95 -58.68 28.13 -17.58
CA SER A 95 -57.29 28.00 -18.05
C SER A 95 -56.45 28.99 -17.26
N GLN A 96 -55.45 28.52 -16.53
CA GLN A 96 -54.37 29.40 -16.06
C GLN A 96 -53.04 28.95 -16.66
N GLU A 97 -52.61 29.80 -17.59
CA GLU A 97 -51.35 29.83 -18.28
C GLU A 97 -50.23 30.07 -17.26
N ILE A 98 -49.40 29.06 -17.00
CA ILE A 98 -48.23 29.21 -16.13
C ILE A 98 -47.12 29.88 -16.94
N ALA A 99 -47.06 31.21 -16.86
CA ALA A 99 -45.91 31.97 -17.32
C ALA A 99 -44.66 31.63 -16.47
N PRO A 100 -43.44 31.65 -17.04
CA PRO A 100 -42.22 31.45 -16.28
C PRO A 100 -41.88 32.73 -15.49
N GLU A 101 -42.09 32.71 -14.18
CA GLU A 101 -41.88 33.90 -13.35
C GLU A 101 -40.43 33.99 -12.81
N SER A 102 -39.74 35.03 -13.29
CA SER A 102 -38.61 35.74 -12.71
C SER A 102 -37.26 35.03 -12.52
N ASP A 103 -36.26 35.55 -13.24
CA ASP A 103 -34.88 35.61 -12.77
C ASP A 103 -34.81 36.15 -11.32
N ALA A 104 -34.04 35.48 -10.48
CA ALA A 104 -33.50 36.02 -9.24
C ALA A 104 -32.07 35.49 -9.06
N PRO A 105 -31.05 36.36 -8.84
CA PRO A 105 -29.67 35.92 -8.81
C PRO A 105 -29.38 35.03 -7.59
N GLN A 106 -28.99 33.79 -7.87
CA GLN A 106 -28.57 32.82 -6.85
C GLN A 106 -27.24 33.29 -6.19
N HIS A 107 -27.13 33.13 -4.87
CA HIS A 107 -26.00 33.66 -4.10
C HIS A 107 -24.65 32.99 -4.48
N PRO A 108 -23.57 33.78 -4.71
CA PRO A 108 -22.27 33.23 -5.09
C PRO A 108 -21.47 32.77 -3.85
N GLY A 109 -21.63 31.50 -3.43
CA GLY A 109 -20.90 31.00 -2.25
C GLY A 109 -20.73 29.48 -2.05
N ASP A 110 -21.32 28.62 -2.88
CA ASP A 110 -21.53 27.19 -2.54
C ASP A 110 -20.76 26.16 -3.38
N LEU A 111 -19.74 26.57 -4.15
CA LEU A 111 -19.20 25.74 -5.26
C LEU A 111 -17.83 25.06 -5.04
N LEU A 112 -17.24 25.13 -3.85
CA LEU A 112 -15.97 24.45 -3.53
C LEU A 112 -16.14 23.50 -2.34
N SER A 113 -15.89 22.21 -2.57
CA SER A 113 -15.82 21.22 -1.48
C SER A 113 -14.54 21.39 -0.67
N PRO A 114 -14.51 20.95 0.60
CA PRO A 114 -13.28 20.97 1.40
C PRO A 114 -12.11 20.21 0.76
N ASP A 115 -12.40 19.09 0.10
CA ASP A 115 -11.39 18.26 -0.56
C ASP A 115 -10.84 18.93 -1.83
N HIS A 116 -11.69 19.62 -2.60
CA HIS A 116 -11.25 20.39 -3.78
C HIS A 116 -10.40 21.60 -3.35
N LEU A 117 -10.82 22.35 -2.34
CA LEU A 117 -10.03 23.46 -1.79
C LEU A 117 -8.69 22.97 -1.21
N ALA A 118 -8.68 21.83 -0.52
CA ALA A 118 -7.44 21.20 -0.06
C ALA A 118 -6.55 20.81 -1.26
N GLY A 119 -7.11 20.26 -2.34
CA GLY A 119 -6.40 19.95 -3.58
C GLY A 119 -5.71 21.15 -4.22
N VAL A 120 -6.44 22.27 -4.41
CA VAL A 120 -5.86 23.48 -5.00
C VAL A 120 -4.72 24.04 -4.14
N LEU A 121 -4.91 24.10 -2.81
CA LEU A 121 -3.88 24.56 -1.89
C LEU A 121 -2.66 23.61 -1.86
N ARG A 122 -2.89 22.29 -1.94
CA ARG A 122 -1.84 21.27 -2.06
C ARG A 122 -0.98 21.50 -3.30
N ASP A 123 -1.61 21.81 -4.44
CA ASP A 123 -0.89 22.07 -5.68
C ASP A 123 -0.10 23.37 -5.67
N ARG A 124 -0.62 24.44 -5.03
CA ARG A 124 0.15 25.68 -4.83
C ARG A 124 1.38 25.48 -3.93
N ILE A 125 1.28 24.64 -2.91
CA ILE A 125 2.42 24.23 -2.07
C ILE A 125 3.41 23.40 -2.89
N ARG A 126 2.93 22.44 -3.69
CA ARG A 126 3.77 21.60 -4.58
C ARG A 126 4.51 22.41 -5.65
N LYS A 127 3.87 23.45 -6.22
CA LYS A 127 4.45 24.38 -7.21
C LYS A 127 5.42 25.41 -6.60
N GLY A 128 5.48 25.51 -5.28
CA GLY A 128 6.35 26.47 -4.57
C GLY A 128 5.81 27.91 -4.51
N GLU A 129 4.57 28.14 -4.98
CA GLU A 129 3.85 29.41 -4.84
C GLU A 129 3.63 29.73 -3.35
N LEU A 130 3.33 28.71 -2.56
CA LEU A 130 3.32 28.74 -1.10
C LEU A 130 4.60 28.06 -0.57
N ARG A 131 5.61 28.87 -0.23
CA ARG A 131 6.93 28.39 0.21
C ARG A 131 6.88 27.68 1.57
N GLN A 132 7.69 26.63 1.75
CA GLN A 132 7.88 25.96 3.04
C GLN A 132 8.27 26.95 4.15
N ASN A 133 7.73 26.76 5.35
CA ASN A 133 7.86 27.64 6.52
C ASN A 133 7.28 29.05 6.35
N ALA A 134 6.71 29.41 5.19
CA ALA A 134 5.95 30.64 5.04
C ALA A 134 4.64 30.56 5.84
N ARG A 135 4.09 31.73 6.19
CA ARG A 135 2.75 31.84 6.76
C ARG A 135 1.73 31.58 5.65
N LEU A 136 0.82 30.65 5.89
CA LEU A 136 -0.32 30.41 5.02
C LEU A 136 -1.24 31.66 5.04
N PRO A 137 -1.91 32.01 3.93
CA PRO A 137 -2.97 33.02 3.94
C PRO A 137 -4.00 32.76 5.05
N THR A 138 -4.48 33.83 5.68
CA THR A 138 -5.45 33.69 6.79
C THR A 138 -6.75 33.06 6.29
N GLN A 139 -7.51 32.40 7.18
CA GLN A 139 -8.83 31.87 6.83
C GLN A 139 -9.75 32.90 6.16
N ARG A 140 -9.65 34.17 6.55
CA ARG A 140 -10.43 35.26 5.93
C ARG A 140 -9.98 35.54 4.51
N ALA A 141 -8.67 35.62 4.27
CA ALA A 141 -8.11 35.78 2.93
C ALA A 141 -8.46 34.59 2.01
N LEU A 142 -8.48 33.36 2.53
CA LEU A 142 -8.90 32.17 1.77
C LEU A 142 -10.41 32.16 1.48
N VAL A 143 -11.26 32.66 2.39
CA VAL A 143 -12.69 32.89 2.15
C VAL A 143 -12.89 33.92 1.03
N GLU A 144 -12.17 35.04 1.10
CA GLU A 144 -12.22 36.14 0.12
C GLU A 144 -11.68 35.70 -1.26
N GLU A 145 -10.60 34.92 -1.30
CA GLU A 145 -9.96 34.45 -2.54
C GLU A 145 -10.76 33.35 -3.26
N PHE A 146 -11.28 32.37 -2.53
CA PHE A 146 -11.93 31.19 -3.10
C PHE A 146 -13.47 31.29 -3.13
N GLY A 147 -14.05 32.44 -2.74
CA GLY A 147 -15.50 32.67 -2.79
C GLY A 147 -16.31 31.61 -2.01
N THR A 148 -15.78 31.14 -0.88
CA THR A 148 -16.30 29.97 -0.15
C THR A 148 -16.45 30.27 1.34
N ASN A 149 -17.20 29.42 2.05
CA ASN A 149 -17.49 29.65 3.46
C ASN A 149 -16.34 29.24 4.41
N ARG A 150 -16.32 29.83 5.61
CA ARG A 150 -15.26 29.62 6.61
C ARG A 150 -15.20 28.19 7.16
N THR A 151 -16.30 27.43 7.10
CA THR A 151 -16.34 26.02 7.50
C THR A 151 -15.60 25.15 6.50
N THR A 152 -15.84 25.36 5.18
CA THR A 152 -15.09 24.73 4.09
C THR A 152 -13.59 24.99 4.21
N VAL A 153 -13.19 26.27 4.39
CA VAL A 153 -11.77 26.61 4.61
C VAL A 153 -11.20 25.89 5.82
N ARG A 154 -11.90 25.87 6.96
CA ARG A 154 -11.44 25.16 8.16
C ARG A 154 -11.29 23.65 7.95
N GLN A 155 -12.21 23.02 7.21
CA GLN A 155 -12.15 21.60 6.89
C GLN A 155 -11.00 21.29 5.92
N ALA A 156 -10.81 22.09 4.86
CA ALA A 156 -9.69 21.98 3.94
C ALA A 156 -8.33 22.11 4.66
N LEU A 157 -8.20 23.07 5.59
CA LEU A 157 -7.01 23.22 6.41
C LEU A 157 -6.77 22.05 7.35
N ALA A 158 -7.82 21.45 7.93
CA ALA A 158 -7.70 20.26 8.77
C ALA A 158 -7.31 19.01 7.97
N ILE A 159 -7.76 18.91 6.71
CA ILE A 159 -7.32 17.87 5.76
C ILE A 159 -5.81 18.05 5.48
N LEU A 160 -5.37 19.26 5.14
CA LEU A 160 -3.96 19.56 4.88
C LEU A 160 -3.06 19.38 6.11
N GLU A 161 -3.55 19.68 7.32
CA GLU A 161 -2.80 19.44 8.57
C GLU A 161 -2.65 17.94 8.85
N ARG A 162 -3.71 17.14 8.65
CA ARG A 162 -3.66 15.67 8.73
C ARG A 162 -2.72 15.05 7.68
N GLU A 163 -2.63 15.66 6.50
CA GLU A 163 -1.72 15.27 5.41
C GLU A 163 -0.27 15.79 5.58
N GLY A 164 -0.01 16.64 6.58
CA GLY A 164 1.31 17.24 6.82
C GLY A 164 1.69 18.40 5.90
N TYR A 165 0.76 18.92 5.09
CA TYR A 165 0.92 20.11 4.25
C TYR A 165 0.82 21.45 5.02
N VAL A 166 0.32 21.39 6.25
CA VAL A 166 0.18 22.55 7.16
C VAL A 166 0.55 22.12 8.57
N SER A 167 1.17 23.01 9.34
CA SER A 167 1.34 22.83 10.79
C SER A 167 0.80 24.02 11.57
N THR A 168 -0.01 23.77 12.60
CA THR A 168 -0.41 24.81 13.56
C THR A 168 0.43 24.75 14.83
N ARG A 169 1.05 25.88 15.20
CA ARG A 169 1.84 25.99 16.45
C ARG A 169 0.96 26.41 17.63
N GLY A 170 -0.12 25.66 17.87
CA GLY A 170 -1.07 25.90 18.96
C GLY A 170 -2.14 26.95 18.68
N ARG A 171 -3.06 27.15 19.64
CA ARG A 171 -4.23 28.02 19.48
C ARG A 171 -3.83 29.48 19.23
N GLY A 172 -4.17 29.99 18.06
CA GLY A 172 -3.97 31.40 17.67
C GLY A 172 -2.70 31.68 16.86
N ALA A 173 -1.79 30.72 16.71
CA ALA A 173 -0.64 30.86 15.82
C ALA A 173 -1.07 30.79 14.35
N PRO A 174 -0.50 31.59 13.43
CA PRO A 174 -0.75 31.44 12.01
C PRO A 174 -0.28 30.06 11.54
N ALA A 175 -1.12 29.38 10.76
CA ALA A 175 -0.77 28.15 10.07
C ALA A 175 0.50 28.37 9.23
N LEU A 176 1.50 27.52 9.42
CA LEU A 176 2.70 27.52 8.60
C LEU A 176 2.57 26.46 7.51
N VAL A 177 3.01 26.80 6.30
CA VAL A 177 3.18 25.83 5.22
C VAL A 177 4.26 24.84 5.68
N ALA A 178 3.81 23.67 6.12
CA ALA A 178 4.69 22.51 6.18
C ALA A 178 4.69 21.97 4.75
N ALA A 179 5.79 22.10 4.02
CA ALA A 179 6.01 21.05 3.04
C ALA A 179 6.26 19.79 3.89
N PRO A 180 5.49 18.69 3.74
CA PRO A 180 6.07 17.40 4.06
C PRO A 180 7.39 17.38 3.29
N SER A 181 8.50 17.11 3.98
CA SER A 181 9.76 16.95 3.27
C SER A 181 9.53 15.97 2.13
N ARG A 182 10.16 16.19 0.98
CA ARG A 182 10.06 15.22 -0.14
C ARG A 182 10.47 13.80 0.29
N ASP A 183 11.12 13.72 1.46
CA ASP A 183 11.71 12.57 2.13
C ASP A 183 10.92 12.10 3.38
N SER A 184 9.76 12.68 3.74
CA SER A 184 8.94 12.13 4.85
C SER A 184 8.19 10.88 4.38
N PRO A 185 8.48 9.66 4.87
CA PRO A 185 8.02 8.45 4.18
C PRO A 185 6.51 8.23 4.35
N ARG A 186 5.78 8.29 3.23
CA ARG A 186 4.34 8.02 3.16
C ARG A 186 4.07 6.49 3.07
N PRO A 187 2.84 6.02 3.39
CA PRO A 187 2.45 4.63 3.16
C PRO A 187 2.60 4.26 1.68
N ALA A 188 3.03 3.03 1.41
CA ALA A 188 3.32 2.55 0.06
C ALA A 188 2.16 2.71 -0.91
N SER A 189 0.93 2.42 -0.46
CA SER A 189 -0.28 2.59 -1.27
C SER A 189 -0.47 4.03 -1.76
N ALA A 190 -0.17 5.03 -0.92
CA ALA A 190 -0.34 6.44 -1.25
C ALA A 190 0.82 6.99 -2.11
N GLU A 191 2.07 6.69 -1.75
CA GLU A 191 3.23 7.18 -2.53
C GLU A 191 3.25 6.59 -3.94
N VAL A 192 3.06 5.27 -4.07
CA VAL A 192 3.11 4.60 -5.37
C VAL A 192 1.96 5.07 -6.26
N ALA A 193 0.76 5.28 -5.72
CA ALA A 193 -0.37 5.84 -6.47
C ALA A 193 -0.09 7.28 -6.96
N ASP A 194 0.36 8.18 -6.09
CA ASP A 194 0.71 9.56 -6.44
C ASP A 194 1.77 9.63 -7.56
N ARG A 195 2.79 8.79 -7.48
CA ARG A 195 3.92 8.79 -8.43
C ARG A 195 3.57 8.11 -9.75
N ILE A 196 2.81 7.01 -9.73
CA ILE A 196 2.29 6.38 -10.95
C ILE A 196 1.32 7.33 -11.68
N ALA A 197 0.44 8.05 -10.96
CA ALA A 197 -0.43 9.05 -11.58
C ALA A 197 0.35 10.14 -12.32
N VAL A 198 1.49 10.59 -11.78
CA VAL A 198 2.38 11.53 -12.47
C VAL A 198 3.09 10.87 -13.66
N ALA A 199 3.57 9.63 -13.53
CA ALA A 199 4.23 8.91 -14.64
C ALA A 199 3.30 8.69 -15.85
N PHE A 200 1.99 8.55 -15.62
CA PHE A 200 0.97 8.38 -16.65
C PHE A 200 0.62 9.65 -17.45
N HIS A 201 1.25 10.79 -17.15
CA HIS A 201 1.18 12.00 -17.99
C HIS A 201 2.19 11.99 -19.17
N ALA A 202 3.04 10.96 -19.28
CA ALA A 202 3.93 10.77 -20.43
C ALA A 202 3.19 10.14 -21.63
N GLU A 203 3.69 10.34 -22.85
CA GLU A 203 3.16 9.66 -24.04
C GLU A 203 3.44 8.14 -24.03
N ASP A 204 4.65 7.75 -23.62
CA ASP A 204 5.05 6.35 -23.49
C ASP A 204 5.37 6.05 -22.02
N ILE A 205 4.58 5.16 -21.41
CA ILE A 205 4.74 4.74 -20.02
C ILE A 205 5.56 3.45 -19.99
N SER A 206 6.60 3.42 -19.15
CA SER A 206 7.27 2.19 -18.74
C SER A 206 7.25 2.03 -17.22
N ILE A 207 6.84 0.86 -16.74
CA ILE A 207 6.88 0.52 -15.31
C ILE A 207 7.53 -0.86 -15.15
N ASP A 208 8.67 -0.89 -14.48
CA ASP A 208 9.31 -2.15 -14.06
C ASP A 208 9.15 -2.30 -12.55
N ALA A 209 8.55 -3.41 -12.10
CA ALA A 209 8.19 -3.64 -10.71
C ALA A 209 8.78 -4.94 -10.17
N PHE A 210 9.42 -4.90 -9.01
CA PHE A 210 9.77 -6.08 -8.20
C PHE A 210 9.01 -6.03 -6.88
N CYS A 211 8.19 -7.04 -6.60
CA CYS A 211 7.37 -7.07 -5.38
C CYS A 211 6.94 -8.50 -5.01
N LEU A 212 6.51 -8.69 -3.75
CA LEU A 212 5.94 -9.96 -3.28
C LEU A 212 4.60 -10.29 -3.96
N THR A 213 3.74 -9.28 -4.13
CA THR A 213 2.44 -9.36 -4.83
C THR A 213 2.20 -8.06 -5.58
N THR A 214 1.33 -8.09 -6.61
CA THR A 214 1.01 -6.88 -7.39
C THR A 214 -0.04 -5.97 -6.76
N GLU A 215 -0.60 -6.32 -5.59
CA GLU A 215 -1.70 -5.59 -4.92
C GLU A 215 -1.55 -4.07 -4.93
N THR A 216 -0.38 -3.56 -4.53
CA THR A 216 -0.09 -2.12 -4.48
C THR A 216 -0.10 -1.50 -5.89
N LEU A 217 0.40 -2.20 -6.90
CA LEU A 217 0.41 -1.76 -8.30
C LEU A 217 -1.00 -1.77 -8.90
N ASN A 218 -1.79 -2.82 -8.67
CA ASN A 218 -3.20 -2.89 -9.08
C ASN A 218 -3.99 -1.70 -8.52
N SER A 219 -3.85 -1.39 -7.22
CA SER A 219 -4.53 -0.23 -6.60
C SER A 219 -4.02 1.11 -7.14
N ALA A 220 -2.70 1.26 -7.33
CA ALA A 220 -2.09 2.51 -7.81
C ALA A 220 -2.47 2.85 -9.25
N LEU A 221 -2.73 1.84 -10.10
CA LEU A 221 -3.17 2.02 -11.48
C LEU A 221 -4.65 2.44 -11.61
N ALA A 222 -5.48 2.25 -10.59
CA ALA A 222 -6.93 2.48 -10.70
C ALA A 222 -7.28 3.90 -11.18
N GLY A 223 -6.64 4.94 -10.63
CA GLY A 223 -6.85 6.33 -11.04
C GLY A 223 -6.51 6.58 -12.51
N PRO A 224 -5.26 6.30 -12.96
CA PRO A 224 -4.87 6.44 -14.36
C PRO A 224 -5.74 5.65 -15.35
N LEU A 225 -6.15 4.42 -15.01
CA LEU A 225 -7.02 3.62 -15.89
C LEU A 225 -8.42 4.23 -16.05
N ILE A 226 -8.96 4.85 -14.99
CA ILE A 226 -10.22 5.61 -15.05
C ILE A 226 -10.05 6.85 -15.93
N ALA A 227 -8.97 7.62 -15.75
CA ALA A 227 -8.69 8.82 -16.53
C ALA A 227 -8.48 8.51 -18.04
N ILE A 228 -7.84 7.38 -18.38
CA ILE A 228 -7.77 6.88 -19.77
C ILE A 228 -9.17 6.54 -20.30
N SER A 229 -9.99 5.87 -19.50
CA SER A 229 -11.36 5.50 -19.90
C SER A 229 -12.28 6.72 -20.09
N ALA A 230 -12.00 7.82 -19.39
CA ALA A 230 -12.67 9.11 -19.55
C ALA A 230 -12.11 9.97 -20.71
N GLY A 231 -10.99 9.57 -21.31
CA GLY A 231 -10.30 10.35 -22.35
C GLY A 231 -9.48 11.53 -21.82
N GLU A 232 -9.29 11.63 -20.50
CA GLU A 232 -8.47 12.66 -19.84
C GLU A 232 -6.97 12.40 -20.03
N LEU A 233 -6.58 11.12 -20.13
CA LEU A 233 -5.22 10.68 -20.46
C LEU A 233 -5.24 9.84 -21.74
N THR A 234 -4.35 10.17 -22.68
CA THR A 234 -4.30 9.54 -24.02
C THR A 234 -2.90 9.03 -24.38
N PRO A 235 -2.31 8.11 -23.58
CA PRO A 235 -0.96 7.64 -23.82
C PRO A 235 -0.86 6.85 -25.13
N ARG A 236 0.27 7.04 -25.83
CA ARG A 236 0.63 6.31 -27.04
C ARG A 236 1.00 4.86 -26.75
N SER A 237 1.71 4.62 -25.64
CA SER A 237 2.04 3.26 -25.22
C SER A 237 2.14 3.07 -23.71
N ILE A 238 1.86 1.85 -23.26
CA ILE A 238 2.05 1.38 -21.88
C ILE A 238 2.81 0.06 -21.93
N SER A 239 3.96 -0.03 -21.27
CA SER A 239 4.73 -1.26 -21.10
C SER A 239 5.00 -1.51 -19.62
N ILE A 240 4.47 -2.61 -19.07
CA ILE A 240 4.65 -2.97 -17.66
C ILE A 240 5.32 -4.34 -17.55
N ARG A 241 6.47 -4.39 -16.87
CA ARG A 241 7.19 -5.62 -16.53
C ARG A 241 7.14 -5.84 -15.02
N VAL A 242 6.85 -7.07 -14.59
CA VAL A 242 6.74 -7.39 -13.17
C VAL A 242 7.53 -8.66 -12.84
N LEU A 243 8.41 -8.55 -11.85
CA LEU A 243 9.09 -9.67 -11.20
C LEU A 243 8.41 -9.98 -9.86
N LEU A 244 7.86 -11.19 -9.75
CA LEU A 244 7.27 -11.73 -8.53
C LEU A 244 8.12 -12.91 -8.02
N PRO A 245 8.09 -13.24 -6.72
CA PRO A 245 8.70 -14.48 -6.25
C PRO A 245 7.92 -15.69 -6.76
N ASN A 246 8.63 -16.77 -7.07
CA ASN A 246 8.02 -18.05 -7.34
C ASN A 246 7.50 -18.67 -6.02
N PRO A 247 6.19 -18.86 -5.81
CA PRO A 247 5.65 -19.44 -4.58
C PRO A 247 5.93 -20.95 -4.44
N ASP A 248 6.36 -21.62 -5.52
CA ASP A 248 6.77 -23.02 -5.48
C ASP A 248 8.28 -23.19 -5.16
N ALA A 249 9.03 -22.09 -5.07
CA ALA A 249 10.43 -22.06 -4.63
C ALA A 249 10.54 -21.96 -3.09
N PRO A 250 11.69 -22.31 -2.48
CA PRO A 250 11.90 -22.15 -1.04
C PRO A 250 12.05 -20.67 -0.65
N LEU A 251 10.93 -20.03 -0.29
CA LEU A 251 10.91 -18.66 0.23
C LEU A 251 11.09 -18.65 1.75
N ALA A 252 11.79 -17.65 2.30
CA ALA A 252 11.95 -17.49 3.74
C ALA A 252 10.67 -17.02 4.45
N TYR A 253 9.72 -16.46 3.70
CA TYR A 253 8.37 -16.10 4.11
C TYR A 253 7.43 -16.02 2.89
N PRO A 254 6.11 -16.15 3.06
CA PRO A 254 5.40 -16.43 4.32
C PRO A 254 5.62 -17.87 4.81
N ARG A 255 5.71 -18.04 6.13
CA ARG A 255 5.83 -19.35 6.80
C ARG A 255 5.08 -19.36 8.12
N LEU A 256 4.59 -20.52 8.56
CA LEU A 256 3.87 -20.64 9.82
C LEU A 256 4.82 -20.41 11.01
N VAL A 257 4.34 -19.77 12.08
CA VAL A 257 5.17 -19.52 13.28
C VAL A 257 5.45 -20.82 14.04
N SER A 258 4.47 -21.72 14.12
CA SER A 258 4.58 -23.00 14.85
C SER A 258 5.29 -24.12 14.08
N ASP A 259 5.21 -24.12 12.74
CA ASP A 259 5.87 -25.11 11.87
C ASP A 259 6.39 -24.45 10.58
N PRO A 260 7.70 -24.12 10.51
CA PRO A 260 8.31 -23.54 9.31
C PRO A 260 8.22 -24.40 8.04
N SER A 261 7.84 -25.68 8.13
CA SER A 261 7.69 -26.59 6.98
C SER A 261 6.27 -26.64 6.40
N ASP A 262 5.29 -26.06 7.08
CA ASP A 262 3.90 -26.01 6.62
C ASP A 262 3.79 -25.23 5.30
N ARG A 263 3.14 -25.85 4.31
CA ARG A 263 3.00 -25.29 2.95
C ARG A 263 1.77 -24.39 2.77
N ARG A 264 0.81 -24.37 3.69
CA ARG A 264 -0.41 -23.54 3.61
C ARG A 264 -0.11 -22.04 3.45
N PRO A 265 0.89 -21.44 4.13
CA PRO A 265 1.26 -20.04 3.91
C PRO A 265 1.74 -19.74 2.48
N LEU A 266 2.50 -20.66 1.86
CA LEU A 266 2.93 -20.53 0.46
C LEU A 266 1.79 -20.79 -0.53
N ALA A 267 0.88 -21.73 -0.23
CA ALA A 267 -0.34 -21.94 -1.01
C ALA A 267 -1.24 -20.68 -1.00
N ARG A 268 -1.38 -20.04 0.17
CA ARG A 268 -2.05 -18.74 0.32
C ARG A 268 -1.37 -17.65 -0.52
N LEU A 269 -0.04 -17.54 -0.49
CA LEU A 269 0.69 -16.60 -1.36
C LEU A 269 0.41 -16.90 -2.84
N ARG A 270 0.49 -18.16 -3.27
CA ARG A 270 0.20 -18.58 -4.65
C ARG A 270 -1.20 -18.13 -5.11
N GLN A 271 -2.22 -18.28 -4.27
CA GLN A 271 -3.59 -17.83 -4.56
C GLN A 271 -3.68 -16.30 -4.69
N ILE A 272 -3.04 -15.54 -3.79
CA ILE A 272 -3.00 -14.07 -3.83
C ILE A 272 -2.29 -13.61 -5.10
N THR A 273 -1.08 -14.13 -5.36
CA THR A 273 -0.31 -13.85 -6.57
C THR A 273 -1.13 -14.11 -7.83
N ARG A 274 -1.84 -15.25 -7.92
CA ARG A 274 -2.72 -15.57 -9.06
C ARG A 274 -3.82 -14.54 -9.25
N THR A 275 -4.55 -14.21 -8.17
CA THR A 275 -5.67 -13.27 -8.21
C THR A 275 -5.22 -11.90 -8.74
N PHE A 276 -4.19 -11.32 -8.11
CA PHE A 276 -3.79 -9.95 -8.44
C PHE A 276 -2.98 -9.85 -9.74
N SER A 277 -2.15 -10.83 -10.09
CA SER A 277 -1.43 -10.82 -11.38
C SER A 277 -2.38 -11.01 -12.58
N THR A 278 -3.42 -11.83 -12.42
CA THR A 278 -4.47 -12.02 -13.46
C THR A 278 -5.28 -10.74 -13.62
N SER A 279 -5.71 -10.14 -12.50
CA SER A 279 -6.41 -8.86 -12.49
C SER A 279 -5.59 -7.75 -13.14
N LEU A 280 -4.29 -7.65 -12.83
CA LEU A 280 -3.38 -6.64 -13.39
C LEU A 280 -3.27 -6.78 -14.91
N ARG A 281 -3.05 -8.01 -15.39
CA ARG A 281 -2.96 -8.30 -16.82
C ARG A 281 -4.24 -7.88 -17.53
N HIS A 282 -5.41 -8.32 -17.03
CA HIS A 282 -6.71 -8.00 -17.63
C HIS A 282 -6.99 -6.49 -17.65
N GLN A 283 -6.77 -5.77 -16.54
CA GLN A 283 -7.00 -4.34 -16.44
C GLN A 283 -6.25 -3.54 -17.52
N LEU A 284 -5.02 -3.97 -17.84
CA LEU A 284 -4.17 -3.33 -18.83
C LEU A 284 -4.48 -3.80 -20.25
N THR A 285 -4.60 -5.11 -20.51
CA THR A 285 -4.86 -5.62 -21.88
C THR A 285 -6.18 -5.11 -22.43
N SER A 286 -7.20 -4.94 -21.58
CA SER A 286 -8.49 -4.41 -22.00
C SER A 286 -8.44 -2.95 -22.49
N LEU A 287 -7.43 -2.14 -22.12
CA LEU A 287 -7.23 -0.84 -22.76
C LEU A 287 -6.88 -0.96 -24.26
N GLY A 288 -6.08 -1.97 -24.60
CA GLY A 288 -5.73 -2.27 -26.00
C GLY A 288 -6.88 -2.89 -26.77
N GLU A 289 -7.64 -3.79 -26.15
CA GLU A 289 -8.84 -4.41 -26.72
C GLU A 289 -9.92 -3.37 -27.03
N MET A 290 -10.15 -2.42 -26.10
CA MET A 290 -11.05 -1.28 -26.27
C MET A 290 -10.46 -0.16 -27.17
N ARG A 291 -9.22 -0.31 -27.65
CA ARG A 291 -8.49 0.66 -28.49
C ARG A 291 -8.31 2.04 -27.85
N LEU A 292 -8.32 2.11 -26.52
CA LEU A 292 -8.06 3.33 -25.75
C LEU A 292 -6.56 3.68 -25.74
N VAL A 293 -5.69 2.68 -25.84
CA VAL A 293 -4.23 2.84 -25.91
C VAL A 293 -3.68 2.03 -27.10
N PRO A 294 -2.97 2.67 -28.07
CA PRO A 294 -2.52 1.99 -29.29
C PRO A 294 -1.60 0.79 -29.08
N LYS A 295 -0.76 0.83 -28.04
CA LYS A 295 0.21 -0.23 -27.72
C LYS A 295 0.24 -0.50 -26.22
N VAL A 296 -0.22 -1.69 -25.83
CA VAL A 296 -0.11 -2.18 -24.45
C VAL A 296 0.72 -3.45 -24.42
N ASN A 297 1.74 -3.49 -23.57
CA ASN A 297 2.55 -4.67 -23.28
C ASN A 297 2.56 -4.94 -21.77
N VAL A 298 2.29 -6.18 -21.37
CA VAL A 298 2.33 -6.59 -19.95
C VAL A 298 3.00 -7.95 -19.84
N GLU A 299 4.14 -7.99 -19.18
CA GLU A 299 4.88 -9.22 -18.94
C GLU A 299 5.12 -9.41 -17.44
N ILE A 300 4.82 -10.62 -16.95
CA ILE A 300 4.97 -10.97 -15.54
C ILE A 300 5.80 -12.25 -15.48
N ARG A 301 6.91 -12.20 -14.75
CA ARG A 301 7.86 -13.30 -14.57
C ARG A 301 8.03 -13.63 -13.09
N ALA A 302 8.37 -14.88 -12.81
CA ALA A 302 8.68 -15.40 -11.49
C ALA A 302 10.20 -15.54 -11.31
N VAL A 303 10.72 -15.24 -10.11
CA VAL A 303 12.12 -15.48 -9.70
C VAL A 303 12.20 -16.29 -8.41
N PRO A 304 13.19 -17.19 -8.24
CA PRO A 304 13.36 -18.00 -7.03
C PRO A 304 14.07 -17.21 -5.90
N ILE A 305 13.58 -16.01 -5.59
CA ILE A 305 14.18 -15.08 -4.61
C ILE A 305 13.11 -14.64 -3.62
N THR A 306 13.43 -14.60 -2.32
CA THR A 306 12.55 -13.98 -1.32
C THR A 306 12.70 -12.45 -1.37
N PRO A 307 11.67 -11.65 -1.71
CA PRO A 307 11.82 -10.21 -1.93
C PRO A 307 12.01 -9.46 -0.60
N VAL A 308 13.24 -9.03 -0.28
CA VAL A 308 13.51 -8.22 0.94
C VAL A 308 13.09 -6.74 0.81
N GLN A 309 12.85 -6.29 -0.42
CA GLN A 309 12.33 -4.96 -0.75
C GLN A 309 11.32 -5.06 -1.89
N LYS A 310 10.45 -4.06 -2.01
CA LYS A 310 9.74 -3.74 -3.26
C LYS A 310 10.47 -2.62 -3.98
N LEU A 311 10.39 -2.61 -5.30
CA LEU A 311 11.00 -1.60 -6.16
C LEU A 311 10.07 -1.33 -7.36
N TYR A 312 9.90 -0.05 -7.70
CA TYR A 312 9.20 0.40 -8.91
C TYR A 312 10.09 1.40 -9.65
N LEU A 313 10.44 1.10 -10.88
CA LEU A 313 11.10 2.01 -11.83
C LEU A 313 10.01 2.63 -12.70
N LEU A 314 9.90 3.95 -12.70
CA LEU A 314 8.91 4.69 -13.48
C LEU A 314 9.60 5.46 -14.61
N ASN A 315 9.19 5.20 -15.85
CA ASN A 315 9.62 5.87 -17.08
C ASN A 315 11.15 6.02 -17.21
N GLY A 316 11.94 5.08 -16.68
CA GLY A 316 13.41 5.12 -16.65
C GLY A 316 14.03 6.32 -15.91
N THR A 317 13.26 7.04 -15.08
CA THR A 317 13.66 8.34 -14.51
C THR A 317 13.48 8.44 -12.99
N GLU A 318 12.79 7.48 -12.36
CA GLU A 318 12.50 7.51 -10.93
C GLU A 318 12.43 6.10 -10.33
N VAL A 319 13.01 5.92 -9.15
CA VAL A 319 12.84 4.71 -8.33
C VAL A 319 12.01 5.01 -7.09
N LEU A 320 11.06 4.12 -6.81
CA LEU A 320 10.35 4.02 -5.53
C LEU A 320 10.72 2.69 -4.88
N SER A 321 11.22 2.70 -3.65
CA SER A 321 11.61 1.48 -2.94
C SER A 321 11.07 1.44 -1.51
N ALA A 322 10.83 0.23 -1.00
CA ALA A 322 10.50 0.03 0.42
C ALA A 322 10.95 -1.35 0.89
N TYR A 323 11.51 -1.41 2.10
CA TYR A 323 11.86 -2.67 2.75
C TYR A 323 10.61 -3.42 3.22
N TYR A 324 10.61 -4.73 3.03
CA TYR A 324 9.62 -5.63 3.60
C TYR A 324 10.01 -5.97 5.03
N GLN A 325 9.22 -5.49 6.00
CA GLN A 325 9.39 -5.82 7.42
C GLN A 325 8.65 -7.12 7.74
N VAL A 326 9.39 -8.15 8.15
CA VAL A 326 8.85 -9.44 8.59
C VAL A 326 8.30 -9.30 10.01
N VAL A 327 7.03 -9.65 10.19
CA VAL A 327 6.30 -9.56 11.46
C VAL A 327 5.40 -10.80 11.63
N PRO A 328 5.07 -11.22 12.87
CA PRO A 328 4.03 -12.22 13.09
C PRO A 328 2.65 -11.61 12.78
N ARG A 329 1.78 -12.37 12.10
CA ARG A 329 0.45 -11.93 11.67
C ARG A 329 -0.51 -13.11 11.70
N VAL A 330 -1.70 -12.92 12.27
CA VAL A 330 -2.81 -13.87 12.06
C VAL A 330 -3.43 -13.59 10.70
N VAL A 331 -3.51 -14.63 9.87
CA VAL A 331 -4.17 -14.59 8.56
C VAL A 331 -5.19 -15.71 8.46
N GLU A 332 -6.16 -15.54 7.57
CA GLU A 332 -7.12 -16.58 7.20
C GLU A 332 -6.75 -17.24 5.85
N PHE A 333 -6.97 -18.54 5.77
CA PHE A 333 -6.88 -19.37 4.57
C PHE A 333 -7.75 -20.63 4.74
N GLU A 334 -8.56 -20.99 3.75
CA GLU A 334 -9.45 -22.17 3.82
C GLU A 334 -10.30 -22.22 5.11
N GLU A 335 -10.88 -21.09 5.49
CA GLU A 335 -11.68 -20.88 6.72
C GLU A 335 -10.92 -21.13 8.04
N GLN A 336 -9.59 -21.30 7.99
CA GLN A 336 -8.72 -21.50 9.14
C GLN A 336 -7.85 -20.27 9.41
N GLN A 337 -7.73 -19.91 10.69
CA GLN A 337 -6.78 -18.89 11.14
C GLN A 337 -5.40 -19.51 11.40
N MET A 338 -4.36 -18.84 10.94
CA MET A 338 -2.97 -19.25 11.06
C MET A 338 -2.11 -18.05 11.46
N GLU A 339 -1.23 -18.21 12.45
CA GLU A 339 -0.19 -17.21 12.73
C GLU A 339 1.05 -17.49 11.88
N ILE A 340 1.38 -16.54 11.00
CA ILE A 340 2.50 -16.65 10.06
C ILE A 340 3.50 -15.51 10.25
N TYR A 341 4.77 -15.78 9.98
CA TYR A 341 5.73 -14.72 9.65
C TYR A 341 5.46 -14.26 8.22
N ASP A 342 5.08 -13.00 8.06
CA ASP A 342 4.68 -12.37 6.79
C ASP A 342 5.07 -10.88 6.80
N VAL A 343 4.87 -10.18 5.69
CA VAL A 343 5.35 -8.81 5.50
C VAL A 343 4.23 -7.80 5.27
N LEU A 344 4.41 -6.58 5.78
CA LEU A 344 3.43 -5.50 5.65
C LEU A 344 3.50 -4.86 4.26
N GLY A 345 2.72 -5.39 3.31
CA GLY A 345 2.59 -4.89 1.93
C GLY A 345 2.17 -3.41 1.85
N LEU A 346 0.90 -3.10 2.13
CA LEU A 346 0.33 -1.76 1.86
C LEU A 346 0.84 -0.64 2.80
N ASN A 347 1.21 -1.00 4.04
CA ASN A 347 1.56 -0.05 5.10
C ASN A 347 3.07 0.22 5.23
N SER A 348 3.92 -0.45 4.45
CA SER A 348 5.37 -0.16 4.44
C SER A 348 5.61 1.30 4.03
N LYS A 349 6.57 1.97 4.67
CA LYS A 349 7.05 3.30 4.27
C LYS A 349 7.82 3.21 2.95
N VAL A 350 7.45 4.01 1.94
CA VAL A 350 8.19 4.12 0.68
C VAL A 350 9.18 5.28 0.72
N PHE A 351 10.37 5.02 0.20
CA PHE A 351 11.44 5.97 -0.07
C PHE A 351 11.47 6.26 -1.57
N ARG A 352 11.86 7.49 -1.91
CA ARG A 352 11.83 8.01 -3.27
C ARG A 352 13.23 8.49 -3.66
N SER A 353 13.73 7.99 -4.79
CA SER A 353 14.99 8.41 -5.38
C SER A 353 14.75 8.84 -6.82
N SER A 354 14.54 10.14 -7.03
CA SER A 354 14.28 10.75 -8.34
C SER A 354 15.26 11.86 -8.72
N SER A 355 16.24 12.14 -7.86
CA SER A 355 17.31 13.13 -8.08
C SER A 355 18.71 12.51 -8.08
N ASP A 356 18.79 11.20 -7.83
CA ASP A 356 20.02 10.41 -7.87
C ASP A 356 19.95 9.52 -9.12
N THR A 357 20.55 9.98 -10.22
CA THR A 357 20.53 9.28 -11.50
C THR A 357 21.32 7.98 -11.45
N ALA A 358 22.42 7.95 -10.68
CA ALA A 358 23.21 6.74 -10.48
C ALA A 358 22.39 5.65 -9.78
N PHE A 359 21.59 6.00 -8.76
CA PHE A 359 20.69 5.05 -8.11
C PHE A 359 19.58 4.54 -9.04
N VAL A 360 19.07 5.37 -9.97
CA VAL A 360 18.11 4.93 -11.00
C VAL A 360 18.77 3.94 -11.97
N GLU A 361 19.95 4.27 -12.49
CA GLU A 361 20.72 3.45 -13.43
C GLU A 361 21.10 2.09 -12.82
N GLU A 362 21.64 2.07 -11.60
CA GLU A 362 21.99 0.84 -10.88
C GLU A 362 20.74 -0.01 -10.56
N SER A 363 19.62 0.63 -10.17
CA SER A 363 18.35 -0.08 -9.95
C SER A 363 17.81 -0.71 -11.23
N GLN A 364 17.96 -0.06 -12.37
CA GLN A 364 17.55 -0.59 -13.67
C GLN A 364 18.47 -1.74 -14.11
N GLN A 365 19.79 -1.60 -13.97
CA GLN A 365 20.76 -2.68 -14.23
C GLN A 365 20.47 -3.91 -13.37
N TRP A 366 20.20 -3.70 -12.07
CA TRP A 366 19.80 -4.77 -11.16
C TRP A 366 18.51 -5.47 -11.62
N PHE A 367 17.47 -4.71 -12.00
CA PHE A 367 16.22 -5.29 -12.50
C PHE A 367 16.45 -6.11 -13.77
N GLU A 368 17.20 -5.58 -14.74
CA GLU A 368 17.52 -6.28 -15.98
C GLU A 368 18.36 -7.55 -15.75
N SER A 369 19.27 -7.53 -14.76
CA SER A 369 20.05 -8.71 -14.40
C SER A 369 19.14 -9.87 -13.97
N LEU A 370 18.12 -9.61 -13.15
CA LEU A 370 17.13 -10.61 -12.76
C LEU A 370 16.22 -10.99 -13.93
N TRP A 371 15.73 -10.00 -14.67
CA TRP A 371 14.80 -10.16 -15.79
C TRP A 371 15.35 -11.05 -16.92
N SER A 372 16.65 -10.91 -17.23
CA SER A 372 17.32 -11.59 -18.33
C SER A 372 17.94 -12.95 -17.96
N THR A 373 18.21 -13.21 -16.68
CA THR A 373 18.92 -14.44 -16.24
C THR A 373 18.05 -15.42 -15.44
N LEU A 374 17.48 -15.00 -14.31
CA LEU A 374 16.79 -15.87 -13.36
C LEU A 374 15.27 -15.91 -13.56
N ALA A 375 14.71 -14.90 -14.23
CA ALA A 375 13.27 -14.73 -14.35
C ALA A 375 12.66 -15.63 -15.44
N GLN A 376 11.68 -16.44 -15.05
CA GLN A 376 10.90 -17.31 -15.95
C GLN A 376 9.47 -16.79 -16.09
N PRO A 377 8.75 -17.05 -17.19
CA PRO A 377 7.33 -16.67 -17.31
C PRO A 377 6.50 -17.14 -16.11
N LEU A 378 5.64 -16.28 -15.56
CA LEU A 378 4.85 -16.61 -14.38
C LEU A 378 3.81 -17.71 -14.68
N THR A 379 4.10 -18.94 -14.27
CA THR A 379 3.18 -20.08 -14.33
C THR A 379 2.54 -20.33 -12.96
N LEU A 380 1.22 -20.16 -12.84
CA LEU A 380 0.50 -20.38 -11.57
C LEU A 380 -0.47 -21.57 -11.58
N GLY A 381 -0.48 -22.35 -12.67
CA GLY A 381 -1.22 -23.62 -12.85
C GLY A 381 -2.72 -23.44 -12.83
#